data_AF-A0A3B8M4T8-F1
#
_entry.id   AF-A0A3B8M4T8-F1
#
_cell.length_a   1.000
_cell.length_b   1.000
_cell.length_c   1.000
_cell.angle_alpha   90.00
_cell.angle_beta   90.00
_cell.angle_gamma   90.00
#
_symmetry.space_group_name_H-M   'P 1'
#
loop_
_entity.id
_entity.type
_entity.pdbx_description
1 polymer ?
#
loop_
_entity_poly.entity_id
_entity_poly.type
_entity_poly.pdbx_seq_one_letter_code
_entity_poly.pdbx_strand_id
1 'polypeptide(L)'
;MTLGSTGTLEEEINVFAEVLQPLVTSLIFTVAGLILFGSAIWLMAKLAPFSVRKEIEVDQNIALAVIMGCVILGISIILAASLIDTGGAALPAAANQAAP
;
A
#
# COMPACT_ATOMS: atom_id res chain seq x y z
N MET A 1 -9.74 14.34 44.37
CA MET A 1 -9.22 15.65 43.94
C MET A 1 -7.71 15.55 43.88
N THR A 2 -7.16 15.07 42.76
CA THR A 2 -5.73 15.18 42.43
C THR A 2 -5.66 15.45 40.93
N LEU A 3 -5.41 16.73 40.64
CA LEU A 3 -4.74 17.34 39.48
C LEU A 3 -4.58 16.41 38.25
N GLY A 4 -5.13 16.72 37.07
CA GLY A 4 -5.18 18.03 36.46
C GLY A 4 -3.77 18.57 36.19
N SER A 5 -2.89 17.80 35.54
CA SER A 5 -1.64 18.33 34.95
C SER A 5 -0.87 17.34 34.05
N THR A 6 -1.14 16.03 34.07
CA THR A 6 -0.40 15.03 33.25
C THR A 6 -1.04 14.77 31.88
N GLY A 7 -1.79 15.72 31.34
CA GLY A 7 -2.62 15.50 30.14
C GLY A 7 -2.15 16.18 28.86
N THR A 8 -1.24 17.16 28.92
CA THR A 8 -0.94 17.99 27.75
C THR A 8 0.37 17.66 27.03
N LEU A 9 1.42 17.24 27.75
CA LEU A 9 2.68 16.85 27.10
C LEU A 9 2.70 15.38 26.62
N GLU A 10 1.96 14.48 27.27
CA GLU A 10 1.84 13.10 26.80
C GLU A 10 0.96 12.99 25.56
N GLU A 11 -0.06 13.86 25.44
CA GLU A 11 -0.93 13.92 24.27
C GLU A 11 -0.17 14.42 23.03
N GLU A 12 0.67 15.45 23.17
CA GLU A 12 1.54 15.93 22.09
C GLU A 12 2.50 14.82 21.61
N ILE A 13 3.16 14.09 22.53
CA ILE A 13 4.08 12.99 22.19
C ILE A 13 3.35 11.85 21.46
N ASN A 14 2.12 11.52 21.88
CA ASN A 14 1.33 10.46 21.26
C ASN A 14 0.86 10.82 19.85
N VAL A 15 0.50 12.08 19.59
CA VAL A 15 0.12 12.52 18.24
C VAL A 15 1.27 12.34 17.24
N PHE A 16 2.50 12.71 17.62
CA PHE A 16 3.66 12.48 16.75
C PHE A 16 3.90 10.99 16.49
N ALA A 17 3.80 10.13 17.52
CA ALA A 17 3.97 8.69 17.38
C ALA A 17 2.85 8.04 16.53
N GLU A 18 1.61 8.50 16.70
CA GLU A 18 0.42 8.00 16.04
C GLU A 18 0.38 8.38 14.55
N VAL A 19 0.96 9.52 14.17
CA VAL A 19 1.13 9.89 12.75
C VAL A 19 2.38 9.23 12.16
N LEU A 20 3.47 9.11 12.91
CA LEU A 20 4.74 8.61 12.39
C LEU A 20 4.68 7.15 11.95
N GLN A 21 4.00 6.28 12.71
CA GLN A 21 3.84 4.86 12.35
C GLN A 21 3.15 4.64 10.98
N PRO A 22 1.91 5.15 10.74
CA PRO A 22 1.24 4.97 9.46
C PRO A 22 1.95 5.69 8.31
N LEU A 23 2.65 6.79 8.58
CA LEU A 23 3.42 7.51 7.56
C LEU A 23 4.60 6.67 7.06
N VAL A 24 5.36 6.03 7.97
CA VAL A 24 6.44 5.10 7.59
C VAL A 24 5.89 3.91 6.82
N THR A 25 4.78 3.32 7.28
CA THR A 25 4.17 2.17 6.59
C THR A 25 3.65 2.54 5.19
N SER A 26 2.98 3.69 5.03
CA SER A 26 2.53 4.16 3.72
C SER A 26 3.69 4.44 2.75
N LEU A 27 4.81 4.94 3.27
CA LEU A 27 6.02 5.18 2.47
C LEU A 27 6.62 3.87 1.95
N ILE A 28 6.72 2.86 2.82
CA ILE A 28 7.21 1.51 2.44
C ILE A 28 6.31 0.90 1.36
N PHE A 29 4.98 0.96 1.54
CA PHE A 29 4.04 0.44 0.54
C PHE A 29 4.05 1.21 -0.78
N THR A 30 4.26 2.53 -0.73
CA THR A 30 4.41 3.34 -1.94
C THR A 30 5.65 2.94 -2.73
N VAL A 31 6.78 2.75 -2.04
CA VAL A 31 8.03 2.29 -2.67
C VAL A 31 7.88 0.87 -3.21
N ALA A 32 7.27 -0.04 -2.44
CA ALA A 32 6.99 -1.40 -2.88
C ALA A 32 6.08 -1.42 -4.13
N GLY A 33 5.02 -0.61 -4.14
CA GLY A 33 4.15 -0.44 -5.29
C GLY A 33 4.86 0.11 -6.51
N LEU A 34 5.77 1.08 -6.34
CA LEU A 34 6.57 1.63 -7.41
C LEU A 34 7.54 0.59 -8.02
N ILE A 35 8.19 -0.22 -7.17
CA ILE A 35 9.05 -1.32 -7.62
C ILE A 35 8.23 -2.38 -8.37
N LEU A 36 7.04 -2.73 -7.86
CA LEU A 36 6.16 -3.70 -8.50
C LEU A 36 5.66 -3.18 -9.86
N PHE A 37 5.26 -1.92 -9.94
CA PHE A 37 4.84 -1.28 -11.18
C PHE A 37 5.98 -1.18 -12.21
N GLY A 38 7.16 -0.76 -11.78
CA GLY A 38 8.35 -0.71 -12.62
C GLY A 38 8.76 -2.09 -13.12
N SER A 39 8.74 -3.11 -12.25
CA SER A 39 9.05 -4.48 -12.64
C SER A 39 8.00 -5.07 -13.58
N ALA A 40 6.71 -4.74 -13.42
CA ALA A 40 5.67 -5.14 -14.35
C ALA A 40 5.86 -4.53 -15.74
N ILE A 41 6.19 -3.23 -15.84
CA ILE A 41 6.51 -2.58 -17.12
C ILE A 41 7.77 -3.21 -17.73
N TRP A 42 8.80 -3.45 -16.93
CA TRP A 42 10.03 -4.09 -17.40
C TRP A 42 9.78 -5.51 -17.90
N LEU A 43 8.99 -6.29 -17.16
CA LEU A 43 8.62 -7.65 -17.51
C LEU A 43 7.75 -7.66 -18.77
N MET A 44 6.83 -6.71 -18.92
CA MET A 44 6.03 -6.55 -20.15
C MET A 44 6.88 -6.12 -21.35
N ALA A 45 7.82 -5.19 -21.20
CA ALA A 45 8.75 -4.82 -22.27
C ALA A 45 9.64 -5.98 -22.70
N LYS A 46 9.95 -6.91 -21.79
CA LYS A 46 10.75 -8.10 -22.06
C LYS A 46 9.93 -9.27 -22.62
N LEU A 47 8.70 -9.46 -22.14
CA LEU A 47 7.78 -10.52 -22.58
C LEU A 47 7.03 -10.17 -23.87
N ALA A 48 6.85 -8.89 -24.17
CA ALA A 48 6.38 -8.40 -25.45
C ALA A 48 7.57 -7.85 -26.26
N PRO A 49 8.41 -8.72 -26.85
CA PRO A 49 9.40 -8.31 -27.86
C PRO A 49 8.74 -7.88 -29.19
N PHE A 50 7.41 -7.95 -29.27
CA PHE A 50 6.62 -7.40 -30.36
C PHE A 50 6.32 -5.93 -30.07
N SER A 51 6.47 -5.07 -31.06
CA SER A 51 6.22 -3.65 -30.91
C SER A 51 4.76 -3.43 -30.51
N VAL A 52 4.51 -3.25 -29.20
CA VAL A 52 3.19 -3.00 -28.59
C VAL A 52 2.44 -1.88 -29.32
N ARG A 53 3.17 -0.85 -29.77
CA ARG A 53 2.61 0.21 -30.62
C ARG A 53 2.13 -0.31 -31.97
N LYS A 54 2.89 -1.18 -32.61
CA LYS A 54 2.55 -1.78 -33.91
C LYS A 54 1.38 -2.75 -33.81
N GLU A 55 1.29 -3.53 -32.73
CA GLU A 55 0.15 -4.45 -32.53
C GLU A 55 -1.15 -3.73 -32.19
N ILE A 56 -1.10 -2.65 -31.41
CA ILE A 56 -2.30 -1.85 -31.07
C ILE A 56 -2.75 -0.96 -32.24
N GLU A 57 -1.81 -0.40 -33.02
CA GLU A 57 -2.12 0.55 -34.09
C GLU A 57 -2.34 -0.11 -35.45
N VAL A 58 -1.55 -1.13 -35.80
CA VAL A 58 -1.60 -1.78 -37.12
C VAL A 58 -2.44 -3.06 -37.09
N ASP A 59 -2.29 -3.89 -36.06
CA ASP A 59 -3.08 -5.13 -35.91
C ASP A 59 -4.39 -4.95 -35.11
N GLN A 60 -4.66 -3.74 -34.60
CA GLN A 60 -5.82 -3.44 -33.74
C GLN A 60 -6.05 -4.48 -32.63
N ASN A 61 -4.99 -4.96 -32.00
CA ASN A 61 -5.09 -6.02 -31.02
C ASN A 61 -5.59 -5.49 -29.65
N ILE A 62 -6.91 -5.38 -29.51
CA ILE A 62 -7.58 -4.97 -28.26
C ILE A 62 -7.26 -5.95 -27.12
N ALA A 63 -7.00 -7.23 -27.41
CA ALA A 63 -6.66 -8.20 -26.38
C ALA A 63 -5.38 -7.81 -25.63
N LEU A 64 -4.37 -7.26 -26.33
CA LEU A 64 -3.14 -6.79 -25.70
C LEU A 64 -3.39 -5.57 -24.80
N ALA A 65 -4.23 -4.63 -25.26
CA ALA A 65 -4.61 -3.46 -24.47
C ALA A 65 -5.37 -3.85 -23.18
N VAL A 66 -6.26 -4.84 -23.26
CA VAL A 66 -7.00 -5.35 -22.09
C VAL A 66 -6.07 -6.07 -21.13
N ILE A 67 -5.15 -6.91 -21.61
CA ILE A 67 -4.17 -7.61 -20.77
C ILE A 67 -3.30 -6.60 -20.01
N MET A 68 -2.83 -5.55 -20.70
CA MET A 68 -2.10 -4.43 -20.09
C MET A 68 -2.90 -3.76 -18.96
N GLY A 69 -4.18 -3.47 -19.21
CA GLY A 69 -5.08 -2.91 -18.19
C GLY A 69 -5.27 -3.84 -16.99
N CYS A 70 -5.48 -5.14 -17.23
CA CYS A 70 -5.66 -6.14 -16.19
C CYS A 70 -4.43 -6.32 -15.31
N VAL A 71 -3.22 -6.24 -15.85
CA VAL A 71 -1.97 -6.31 -15.07
C VAL A 71 -1.87 -5.11 -14.11
N ILE A 72 -2.18 -3.91 -14.58
CA ILE A 72 -2.18 -2.69 -13.75
C ILE A 72 -3.27 -2.77 -12.67
N LEU A 73 -4.46 -3.28 -13.01
CA LEU A 73 -5.54 -3.49 -12.05
C LEU A 73 -5.18 -4.54 -10.99
N GLY A 74 -4.57 -5.66 -11.38
CA GLY A 74 -4.13 -6.70 -10.45
C GLY A 74 -3.14 -6.16 -9.40
N ILE A 75 -2.17 -5.35 -9.84
CA ILE A 75 -1.21 -4.69 -8.94
C ILE A 75 -1.92 -3.73 -7.98
N SER A 76 -2.86 -2.93 -8.51
CA SER A 76 -3.64 -1.97 -7.70
C SER A 76 -4.44 -2.66 -6.59
N ILE A 77 -5.06 -3.82 -6.89
CA ILE A 77 -5.86 -4.59 -5.92
C ILE A 77 -4.97 -5.17 -4.81
N ILE A 78 -3.80 -5.72 -5.14
CA ILE A 78 -2.86 -6.26 -4.15
C ILE A 78 -2.38 -5.15 -3.20
N LEU A 79 -2.08 -3.97 -3.74
CA LEU A 79 -1.68 -2.81 -2.92
C LEU A 79 -2.81 -2.34 -2.01
N ALA A 80 -4.05 -2.30 -2.51
CA ALA A 80 -5.22 -1.93 -1.70
C ALA A 80 -5.46 -2.91 -0.54
N ALA A 81 -5.35 -4.21 -0.79
CA ALA A 81 -5.49 -5.24 0.24
C ALA A 81 -4.41 -5.11 1.32
N SER A 82 -3.18 -4.80 0.91
CA SER A 82 -2.07 -4.62 1.84
C SER A 82 -2.21 -3.38 2.73
N LEU A 83 -2.84 -2.32 2.23
CA LEU A 83 -3.14 -1.13 3.02
C LEU A 83 -4.22 -1.39 4.09
N ILE A 84 -5.24 -2.20 3.75
CA ILE A 84 -6.38 -2.46 4.63
C ILE A 84 -6.02 -3.33 5.84
N ASP A 85 -5.17 -4.34 5.66
CA ASP A 85 -4.78 -5.28 6.73
C ASP A 85 -3.88 -4.62 7.80
N THR A 86 -3.07 -3.65 7.38
CA THR A 86 -2.17 -2.89 8.25
C THR A 86 -2.88 -2.02 9.31
N GLY A 87 -4.19 -1.79 9.19
CA GLY A 87 -4.98 -1.03 10.17
C GLY A 87 -5.28 -1.76 11.50
N GLY A 88 -4.86 -3.02 11.66
CA GLY A 88 -5.27 -3.91 12.77
C GLY A 88 -4.30 -4.05 13.95
N ALA A 89 -3.16 -3.37 13.99
CA ALA A 89 -2.12 -3.59 15.01
C ALA A 89 -2.38 -2.91 16.38
N ALA A 90 -3.64 -2.74 16.78
CA ALA A 90 -4.04 -2.28 18.11
C ALA A 90 -5.25 -3.06 18.63
N LEU A 91 -5.07 -4.37 18.85
CA LEU A 91 -5.90 -5.10 19.80
C LEU A 91 -5.31 -4.89 21.20
N PRO A 92 -5.97 -4.17 22.11
CA PRO A 92 -5.63 -4.15 23.53
C PRO A 92 -5.94 -5.51 24.20
N ALA A 93 -5.30 -6.57 23.71
CA ALA A 93 -5.36 -7.92 24.28
C ALA A 93 -4.66 -8.02 25.65
N ALA A 94 -3.92 -6.97 26.06
CA ALA A 94 -3.23 -6.92 27.35
C ALA A 94 -4.10 -6.40 28.52
N ALA A 95 -5.27 -5.78 28.26
CA ALA A 95 -6.08 -5.16 29.32
C ALA A 95 -7.07 -6.13 30.01
N ASN A 96 -7.35 -7.31 29.45
CA ASN A 96 -8.31 -8.28 30.01
C ASN A 96 -7.69 -9.65 30.35
N GLN A 97 -6.37 -9.72 30.53
CA GLN A 97 -5.66 -10.90 31.06
C GLN A 97 -5.02 -10.61 32.43
N ALA A 98 -5.33 -9.46 33.04
CA ALA A 98 -4.78 -9.00 34.32
C ALA A 98 -5.87 -8.51 35.28
N ALA A 99 -7.03 -9.18 35.32
CA ALA A 99 -7.91 -9.11 36.48
C ALA A 99 -8.17 -10.55 36.98
N PRO A 100 -7.97 -10.83 38.29
CA PRO A 100 -8.26 -12.11 38.90
C PRO A 100 -9.76 -12.43 38.96
#